data_AF-A0A2J8K2P1-F1
#
_entry.id   AF-A0A2J8K2P1-F1
#
_cell.length_a   1.000
_cell.length_b   1.000
_cell.length_c   1.000
_cell.angle_alpha   90.00
_cell.angle_beta   90.00
_cell.angle_gamma   90.00
#
_symmetry.space_group_name_H-M   'P 1'
#
loop_
_entity.id
_entity.type
_entity.pdbx_description
1 polymer ?
#
loop_
_entity_poly.entity_id
_entity_poly.type
_entity_poly.pdbx_seq_one_letter_code
_entity_poly.pdbx_strand_id
1 'polypeptide(L)'
;KTNSSEGKVFINICHSPSIPPPADVTEEELLQMLEEDQAGFRIPMSLGEPHAELDAKGQGCTAYDVAVNSDFYRRMQNSDFLRELVITIAREGLEDKYNLQLNPAEHPLGAASSDPGAGGPVHARPRES
;
A
#
# COMPACT_ATOMS: atom_id res chain seq x y z
N LYS A 1 -0.29 2.81 -8.18
CA LYS A 1 -1.49 3.28 -8.94
C LYS A 1 -2.09 2.09 -9.66
N THR A 2 -3.41 1.89 -9.55
CA THR A 2 -4.17 0.89 -10.30
C THR A 2 -5.51 1.49 -10.74
N ASN A 3 -6.36 0.70 -11.41
CA ASN A 3 -7.71 1.07 -11.79
C ASN A 3 -8.70 -0.01 -11.30
N SER A 4 -9.93 0.39 -11.07
CA SER A 4 -11.09 -0.48 -10.86
C SER A 4 -12.15 -0.21 -11.94
N SER A 5 -13.25 -0.93 -11.92
CA SER A 5 -14.43 -0.64 -12.75
C SER A 5 -14.99 0.76 -12.54
N GLU A 6 -14.78 1.36 -11.36
CA GLU A 6 -15.29 2.67 -10.98
C GLU A 6 -14.31 3.82 -11.25
N GLY A 7 -13.08 3.50 -11.69
CA GLY A 7 -12.07 4.49 -12.07
C GLY A 7 -10.73 4.30 -11.38
N LYS A 8 -9.97 5.39 -11.30
CA LYS A 8 -8.57 5.40 -10.86
C LYS A 8 -8.45 5.18 -9.36
N VAL A 9 -7.58 4.27 -8.96
CA VAL A 9 -7.33 3.92 -7.56
C VAL A 9 -5.86 4.13 -7.20
N PHE A 10 -5.62 4.78 -6.07
CA PHE A 10 -4.31 4.93 -5.45
C PHE A 10 -4.23 4.08 -4.18
N ILE A 11 -3.08 3.44 -3.99
CA ILE A 11 -2.77 2.72 -2.76
C ILE A 11 -1.47 3.35 -2.26
N ASN A 12 -1.56 4.03 -1.13
CA ASN A 12 -0.42 4.67 -0.48
C ASN A 12 0.15 3.67 0.52
N ILE A 13 1.41 3.26 0.34
CA ILE A 13 2.10 2.44 1.32
C ILE A 13 2.74 3.37 2.36
N CYS A 14 2.09 3.46 3.51
CA CYS A 14 2.51 4.22 4.68
C CYS A 14 3.22 3.32 5.69
N HIS A 15 3.72 3.90 6.78
CA HIS A 15 4.34 3.13 7.84
C HIS A 15 4.04 3.69 9.24
N SER A 16 4.04 2.82 10.24
CA SER A 16 3.85 3.18 11.65
C SER A 16 4.65 2.25 12.57
N PRO A 17 5.32 2.75 13.62
CA PRO A 17 6.01 1.90 14.58
C PRO A 17 5.04 1.11 15.48
N SER A 18 3.78 1.51 15.55
CA SER A 18 2.74 0.83 16.34
C SER A 18 2.24 -0.47 15.70
N ILE A 19 2.53 -0.68 14.42
CA ILE A 19 2.19 -1.93 13.72
C ILE A 19 3.32 -2.93 14.00
N PRO A 20 3.00 -4.15 14.46
CA PRO A 20 4.03 -5.16 14.71
C PRO A 20 4.74 -5.54 13.40
N PRO A 21 6.07 -5.74 13.42
CA PRO A 21 6.79 -6.21 12.23
C PRO A 21 6.37 -7.66 11.88
N PRO A 22 6.54 -8.09 10.62
CA PRO A 22 6.45 -9.50 10.27
C PRO A 22 7.55 -10.31 10.98
N ALA A 23 7.44 -11.64 10.93
CA ALA A 23 8.50 -12.52 11.38
C ALA A 23 9.84 -12.16 10.70
N ASP A 24 10.93 -12.28 11.44
CA ASP A 24 12.26 -12.01 10.91
C ASP A 24 12.72 -13.23 10.10
N VAL A 25 12.56 -13.13 8.79
CA VAL A 25 12.83 -14.17 7.79
C VAL A 25 13.68 -13.52 6.70
N THR A 26 14.70 -14.22 6.20
CA THR A 26 15.51 -13.69 5.09
C THR A 26 14.74 -13.70 3.77
N GLU A 27 15.22 -12.98 2.76
CA GLU A 27 14.57 -13.02 1.44
C GLU A 27 14.68 -14.40 0.79
N GLU A 28 15.80 -15.11 0.99
CA GLU A 28 15.98 -16.48 0.50
C GLU A 28 15.01 -17.46 1.17
N GLU A 29 14.87 -17.37 2.49
CA GLU A 29 13.91 -18.20 3.23
C GLU A 29 12.48 -17.89 2.79
N LEU A 30 12.15 -16.61 2.56
CA LEU A 30 10.83 -16.21 2.09
C LEU A 30 10.53 -16.72 0.68
N LEU A 31 11.50 -16.67 -0.24
CA LEU A 31 11.37 -17.24 -1.58
C LEU A 31 11.12 -18.74 -1.51
N GLN A 32 11.87 -19.46 -0.68
CA GLN A 32 11.67 -20.89 -0.49
C GLN A 32 10.28 -21.19 0.06
N MET A 33 9.79 -20.42 1.04
CA MET A 33 8.44 -20.57 1.57
C MET A 33 7.35 -20.35 0.51
N LEU A 34 7.55 -19.39 -0.41
CA LEU A 34 6.63 -19.14 -1.52
C LEU A 34 6.66 -20.26 -2.57
N GLU A 35 7.84 -20.80 -2.89
CA GLU A 35 8.01 -21.91 -3.84
C GLU A 35 7.39 -23.21 -3.31
N GLU A 36 7.48 -23.44 -2.01
CA GLU A 36 6.93 -24.62 -1.33
C GLU A 36 5.44 -24.47 -0.97
N ASP A 37 4.78 -23.36 -1.35
CA ASP A 37 3.38 -23.02 -1.01
C ASP A 37 3.11 -23.13 0.50
N GLN A 38 4.09 -22.74 1.32
CA GLN A 38 3.97 -22.77 2.77
C GLN A 38 3.18 -21.55 3.24
N ALA A 39 1.99 -21.78 3.79
CA ALA A 39 1.17 -20.75 4.43
C ALA A 39 1.78 -20.30 5.78
N GLY A 40 2.91 -19.61 5.75
CA GLY A 40 3.68 -19.25 6.94
C GLY A 40 3.99 -17.77 7.09
N PHE A 41 4.37 -17.10 6.00
CA PHE A 41 4.77 -15.69 6.10
C PHE A 41 3.55 -14.77 6.10
N ARG A 42 3.42 -13.98 7.16
CA ARG A 42 2.34 -13.00 7.32
C ARG A 42 2.92 -11.61 7.53
N ILE A 43 2.37 -10.65 6.81
CA ILE A 43 2.72 -9.23 6.95
C ILE A 43 1.57 -8.50 7.65
N PRO A 44 1.74 -8.11 8.93
CA PRO A 44 0.76 -7.26 9.59
C PRO A 44 0.67 -5.91 8.87
N MET A 45 -0.54 -5.54 8.47
CA MET A 45 -0.81 -4.25 7.85
C MET A 45 -2.18 -3.71 8.25
N SER A 46 -2.30 -2.39 8.28
CA SER A 46 -3.58 -1.70 8.47
C SER A 46 -4.09 -1.26 7.10
N LEU A 47 -5.30 -1.68 6.75
CA LEU A 47 -5.98 -1.29 5.52
C LEU A 47 -6.97 -0.15 5.81
N GLY A 48 -6.60 1.08 5.47
CA GLY A 48 -7.43 2.27 5.68
C GLY A 48 -8.73 2.27 4.88
N GLU A 49 -9.70 3.07 5.30
CA GLU A 49 -10.96 3.28 4.59
C GLU A 49 -10.74 4.03 3.27
N PRO A 50 -11.58 3.81 2.24
CA PRO A 50 -11.51 4.57 1.01
C PRO A 50 -11.73 6.05 1.28
N HIS A 51 -10.92 6.90 0.65
CA HIS A 51 -11.12 8.34 0.66
C HIS A 51 -10.93 8.95 -0.73
N ALA A 52 -11.59 10.09 -0.95
CA ALA A 52 -11.58 10.77 -2.23
C ALA A 52 -10.41 11.75 -2.31
N GLU A 53 -9.60 11.63 -3.35
CA GLU A 53 -8.44 12.48 -3.63
C GLU A 53 -8.55 13.08 -5.03
N LEU A 54 -7.81 14.16 -5.27
CA LEU A 54 -7.63 14.73 -6.61
C LEU A 54 -6.29 14.28 -7.18
N ASP A 55 -6.29 13.79 -8.41
CA ASP A 55 -5.05 13.50 -9.11
C ASP A 55 -4.36 14.78 -9.61
N ALA A 56 -3.15 14.64 -10.17
CA ALA A 56 -2.37 15.77 -10.68
C ALA A 56 -3.07 16.59 -11.80
N LYS A 57 -4.17 16.08 -12.39
CA LYS A 57 -5.00 16.77 -13.37
C LYS A 57 -6.28 17.36 -12.75
N GLY A 58 -6.43 17.29 -11.43
CA GLY A 58 -7.62 17.71 -10.70
C GLY A 58 -8.80 16.76 -10.87
N GLN A 59 -8.58 15.52 -11.30
CA GLN A 59 -9.65 14.53 -11.46
C GLN A 59 -9.82 13.72 -10.18
N GLY A 60 -11.07 13.51 -9.76
CA GLY A 60 -11.41 12.70 -8.60
C GLY A 60 -10.95 11.25 -8.77
N CYS A 61 -10.36 10.70 -7.71
CA CYS A 61 -9.92 9.32 -7.63
C CYS A 61 -10.12 8.79 -6.20
N THR A 62 -10.10 7.47 -6.05
CA THR A 62 -10.17 6.83 -4.74
C THR A 62 -8.77 6.48 -4.28
N ALA A 63 -8.43 6.82 -3.04
CA ALA A 63 -7.19 6.45 -2.40
C ALA A 63 -7.44 5.55 -1.18
N TYR A 64 -6.49 4.66 -0.93
CA TYR A 64 -6.43 3.79 0.24
C TYR A 64 -5.05 3.91 0.87
N ASP A 65 -5.01 4.09 2.19
CA ASP A 65 -3.75 4.09 2.93
C ASP A 65 -3.52 2.73 3.56
N VAL A 66 -2.41 2.09 3.19
CA VAL A 66 -1.98 0.81 3.74
C VAL A 66 -0.73 1.04 4.57
N ALA A 67 -0.83 0.85 5.88
CA ALA A 67 0.30 1.06 6.78
C ALA A 67 0.93 -0.28 7.17
N VAL A 68 2.26 -0.35 7.12
CA VAL A 68 3.08 -1.47 7.64
C VAL A 68 3.99 -1.00 8.77
N ASN A 69 4.70 -1.92 9.41
CA ASN A 69 5.72 -1.56 10.39
C ASN A 69 6.82 -0.67 9.78
N SER A 70 7.32 0.32 10.53
CA SER A 70 8.32 1.28 10.05
C SER A 70 9.69 0.68 9.76
N ASP A 71 10.15 -0.30 10.53
CA ASP A 71 11.43 -0.96 10.28
C ASP A 71 11.32 -1.89 9.07
N PHE A 72 10.20 -2.60 8.95
CA PHE A 72 9.90 -3.41 7.77
C PHE A 72 9.78 -2.56 6.50
N TYR A 73 9.15 -1.39 6.55
CA TYR A 73 9.06 -0.46 5.43
C TYR A 73 10.44 -0.07 4.90
N ARG A 74 11.40 0.25 5.78
CA ARG A 74 12.77 0.56 5.36
C ARG A 74 13.48 -0.63 4.71
N ARG A 75 13.24 -1.85 5.17
CA ARG A 75 13.77 -3.06 4.52
C ARG A 75 13.20 -3.22 3.11
N MET A 76 11.87 -3.14 3.00
CA MET A 76 11.14 -3.23 1.73
C MET A 76 11.58 -2.16 0.72
N GLN A 77 11.91 -0.94 1.14
CA GLN A 77 12.41 0.11 0.23
C GLN A 77 13.71 -0.27 -0.49
N ASN A 78 14.53 -1.16 0.09
CA ASN A 78 15.81 -1.59 -0.48
C ASN A 78 15.72 -2.95 -1.20
N SER A 79 14.53 -3.54 -1.31
CA SER A 79 14.31 -4.84 -1.96
C SER A 79 13.12 -4.77 -2.91
N ASP A 80 13.39 -4.95 -4.19
CA ASP A 80 12.36 -4.97 -5.22
C ASP A 80 11.38 -6.13 -4.99
N PHE A 81 11.90 -7.29 -4.57
CA PHE A 81 11.09 -8.46 -4.26
C PHE A 81 10.12 -8.19 -3.10
N LEU A 82 10.61 -7.71 -1.95
CA LEU A 82 9.76 -7.40 -0.81
C LEU A 82 8.73 -6.33 -1.15
N ARG A 83 9.12 -5.32 -1.94
CA ARG A 83 8.22 -4.26 -2.38
C ARG A 83 7.07 -4.80 -3.21
N GLU A 84 7.35 -5.62 -4.23
CA GLU A 84 6.31 -6.23 -5.06
C GLU A 84 5.42 -7.19 -4.26
N LEU A 85 6.00 -7.95 -3.32
CA LEU A 85 5.24 -8.83 -2.43
C LEU A 85 4.27 -8.04 -1.55
N VAL A 86 4.72 -6.96 -0.91
CA VAL A 86 3.87 -6.11 -0.07
C VAL A 86 2.77 -5.45 -0.87
N ILE A 87 3.06 -4.96 -2.08
CA ILE A 87 2.06 -4.37 -2.98
C ILE A 87 0.99 -5.41 -3.33
N THR A 88 1.39 -6.64 -3.63
CA THR A 88 0.49 -7.73 -3.98
C THR A 88 -0.45 -8.06 -2.82
N ILE A 89 0.11 -8.28 -1.62
CA ILE A 89 -0.67 -8.59 -0.41
C ILE A 89 -1.58 -7.42 -0.02
N ALA A 90 -1.10 -6.17 -0.15
CA ALA A 90 -1.91 -4.99 0.13
C ALA A 90 -3.10 -4.87 -0.82
N ARG A 91 -2.89 -5.12 -2.12
CA ARG A 91 -3.96 -5.13 -3.12
C ARG A 91 -4.99 -6.21 -2.82
N GLU A 92 -4.55 -7.45 -2.61
CA GLU A 92 -5.43 -8.58 -2.30
C GLU A 92 -6.21 -8.33 -1.00
N GLY A 93 -5.55 -7.82 0.03
CA GLY A 93 -6.21 -7.46 1.28
C GLY A 93 -7.28 -6.37 1.10
N LEU A 94 -7.06 -5.38 0.22
CA LEU A 94 -8.07 -4.37 -0.09
C LEU A 94 -9.22 -4.92 -0.92
N GLU A 95 -8.94 -5.80 -1.90
CA GLU A 95 -9.94 -6.52 -2.69
C GLU A 95 -10.86 -7.33 -1.78
N ASP A 96 -10.30 -8.10 -0.84
CA ASP A 96 -11.05 -8.90 0.12
C ASP A 96 -11.85 -8.03 1.09
N LYS A 97 -11.21 -7.00 1.68
CA LYS A 97 -11.84 -6.18 2.72
C LYS A 97 -12.99 -5.32 2.20
N TYR A 98 -12.85 -4.78 0.99
CA TYR A 98 -13.81 -3.84 0.42
C TYR A 98 -14.58 -4.40 -0.79
N ASN A 99 -14.42 -5.71 -1.07
CA ASN A 99 -15.04 -6.40 -2.20
C ASN A 99 -14.79 -5.69 -3.54
N LEU A 100 -13.53 -5.31 -3.78
CA LEU A 100 -13.10 -4.58 -4.96
C LEU A 100 -12.58 -5.54 -6.04
N GLN A 101 -12.58 -5.06 -7.29
CA GLN A 101 -11.83 -5.68 -8.37
C GLN A 101 -10.78 -4.66 -8.86
N LEU A 102 -9.52 -4.86 -8.46
CA LEU A 102 -8.42 -3.99 -8.84
C LEU A 102 -7.62 -4.65 -9.95
N ASN A 103 -7.33 -3.90 -11.00
CA ASN A 103 -6.47 -4.40 -12.06
C ASN A 103 -5.05 -4.67 -11.49
N PRO A 104 -4.31 -5.63 -12.07
CA PRO A 104 -2.88 -5.75 -11.80
C PRO A 104 -2.19 -4.40 -12.01
N ALA A 105 -1.25 -4.04 -11.14
CA ALA A 105 -0.60 -2.73 -11.21
C ALA A 105 0.09 -2.55 -12.57
N GLU A 106 -0.27 -1.51 -13.33
CA GLU A 106 0.24 -1.29 -14.69
C GLU A 106 1.70 -0.79 -14.73
N HIS A 107 2.32 -0.46 -13.58
CA HIS A 107 3.68 0.07 -13.52
C HIS A 107 4.47 -0.43 -12.29
N PRO A 108 5.72 -0.92 -12.46
CA PRO A 108 6.66 -1.06 -11.35
C PRO A 108 6.91 0.34 -10.77
N LEU A 109 6.67 0.51 -9.47
CA LEU A 109 6.84 1.77 -8.74
C LEU A 109 8.34 2.08 -8.54
N GLY A 110 9.02 2.41 -9.63
CA GLY A 110 10.41 2.92 -9.67
C GLY A 110 10.52 4.39 -10.05
N ALA A 111 9.41 5.09 -10.29
CA ALA A 111 9.39 6.52 -10.48
C ALA A 111 8.43 7.11 -9.45
N ALA A 112 8.93 8.03 -8.63
CA ALA A 112 8.17 8.80 -7.66
C ALA A 112 6.92 9.39 -8.32
N SER A 113 5.78 8.68 -8.23
CA SER A 113 4.49 9.29 -8.48
C SER A 113 4.19 10.06 -7.21
N SER A 114 4.40 11.37 -7.30
CA SER A 114 4.10 12.36 -6.29
C SER A 114 2.88 11.95 -5.49
N ASP A 115 3.10 11.78 -4.18
CA ASP A 115 2.05 11.75 -3.18
C ASP A 115 1.01 12.85 -3.52
N PRO A 116 -0.26 12.52 -3.75
CA PRO A 116 -1.28 13.53 -4.03
C PRO A 116 -1.43 14.54 -2.87
N GLY A 117 -0.92 14.23 -1.67
CA GLY A 117 -0.96 15.10 -0.50
C GLY A 117 0.25 16.01 -0.26
N ALA A 118 1.37 15.85 -0.96
CA ALA A 118 2.60 16.59 -0.65
C ALA A 118 2.73 17.89 -1.47
N GLY A 119 1.87 18.88 -1.22
CA GLY A 119 1.92 20.16 -1.93
C GLY A 119 1.10 21.29 -1.31
N GLY A 120 1.54 21.82 -0.16
CA GLY A 120 1.11 23.13 0.36
C GLY A 120 0.27 23.11 1.64
N PRO A 121 0.22 24.24 2.39
CA PRO A 121 -0.26 24.25 3.77
C PRO A 121 -1.77 23.97 3.81
N VAL A 122 -2.15 22.81 4.34
CA VAL A 122 -3.53 22.54 4.71
C VAL A 122 -3.92 23.52 5.81
N HIS A 123 -4.70 24.53 5.45
CA HIS A 123 -5.43 25.31 6.43
C HIS A 123 -6.26 24.33 7.25
N ALA A 124 -5.88 24.16 8.52
CA ALA A 124 -6.67 23.44 9.49
C ALA A 124 -8.10 24.02 9.48
N ARG A 125 -9.07 23.30 8.93
CA ARG A 125 -10.46 23.63 9.16
C ARG A 125 -10.76 23.32 10.63
N PRO A 126 -11.27 24.27 11.42
CA PRO A 126 -11.64 23.98 12.78
C PRO A 126 -12.83 23.01 12.77
N ARG A 127 -12.74 21.95 13.58
CA ARG A 127 -13.91 21.17 13.96
C ARG A 127 -14.79 22.09 14.81
N GLU A 128 -15.89 22.58 14.25
CA GLU A 128 -16.96 23.13 15.05
C GLU A 128 -17.74 21.98 15.71
N SER A 129 -17.99 22.17 17.01
CA SER A 129 -18.75 21.28 17.90
C SER A 129 -20.25 21.52 17.77
#